data_AF-A0A800D884-F1
#
_entry.id   AF-A0A800D884-F1
#
_cell.length_a   1.000
_cell.length_b   1.000
_cell.length_c   1.000
_cell.angle_alpha   90.00
_cell.angle_beta   90.00
_cell.angle_gamma   90.00
#
_symmetry.space_group_name_H-M   'P 1'
#
loop_
_entity.id
_entity.type
_entity.pdbx_description
1 polymer ?
#
loop_
_entity_poly.entity_id
_entity_poly.type
_entity_poly.pdbx_seq_one_letter_code
_entity_poly.pdbx_strand_id
1 'polypeptide(L)'
;MAEGELARTYWCIKELPLTPKTDQIIDPQRQRKAKEYARIRRRLFVVDLALGAFVLLALLLGGISPWLKGQILAITTSTPLAVALYFLVVAVGYEALTFPLSTYSGFVLPHRYGLSTQTLPAWLLDRAKGALLALGLGLVGIEVVHYLLRAFPQVWWLLTAVFILFFTIVLSNLAPILILPLFFRLTPLEDEELVQRLMALAERARTRVRGVFTINLSSKTTAANAALMGLGNTRRIVLGDTLY
;
A
#
# COMPACT_ATOMS: atom_id res chain seq x y z
N MET A 1 48.43 -18.15 -18.19
CA MET A 1 48.75 -17.06 -17.25
C MET A 1 47.51 -16.32 -16.72
N ALA A 2 46.28 -16.84 -16.92
CA ALA A 2 45.02 -16.20 -16.51
C ALA A 2 44.18 -17.02 -15.49
N GLU A 3 44.56 -18.28 -15.19
CA GLU A 3 43.83 -19.11 -14.21
C GLU A 3 44.35 -18.96 -12.77
N GLY A 4 45.58 -18.47 -12.58
CA GLY A 4 46.19 -18.32 -11.25
C GLY A 4 45.70 -17.11 -10.45
N GLU A 5 45.13 -16.10 -11.10
CA GLU A 5 44.60 -14.90 -10.43
C GLU A 5 43.18 -15.10 -9.89
N LEU A 6 42.32 -15.83 -10.61
CA LEU A 6 40.97 -16.14 -10.16
C LEU A 6 40.97 -17.01 -8.90
N ALA A 7 41.90 -17.96 -8.79
CA ALA A 7 42.03 -18.80 -7.60
C ALA A 7 42.45 -18.02 -6.33
N ARG A 8 43.17 -16.90 -6.48
CA ARG A 8 43.55 -16.04 -5.35
C ARG A 8 42.41 -15.13 -4.87
N THR A 9 41.52 -14.71 -5.78
CA THR A 9 40.36 -13.88 -5.40
C THR A 9 39.33 -14.66 -4.60
N TYR A 10 39.13 -15.96 -4.90
CA TYR A 10 38.22 -16.81 -4.12
C TYR A 10 38.75 -17.14 -2.71
N TRP A 11 40.07 -17.17 -2.52
CA TRP A 11 40.66 -17.45 -1.20
C TRP A 11 40.63 -16.24 -0.25
N CYS A 12 40.71 -15.01 -0.78
CA CYS A 12 40.66 -13.79 0.05
C CYS A 12 39.28 -13.48 0.65
N ILE A 13 38.20 -14.07 0.12
CA ILE A 13 36.83 -13.91 0.64
C ILE A 13 36.57 -14.86 1.83
N LYS A 14 37.37 -15.92 1.97
CA LYS A 14 37.19 -16.95 3.00
C LYS A 14 37.77 -16.57 4.37
N GLU A 15 38.57 -15.51 4.42
CA GLU A 15 39.19 -14.95 5.64
C GLU A 15 38.74 -13.52 5.96
N LEU A 16 37.57 -13.10 5.47
CA LEU A 16 36.87 -12.02 6.18
C LEU A 16 36.62 -12.51 7.61
N PRO A 17 37.11 -11.82 8.65
CA PRO A 17 36.80 -12.19 10.02
C PRO A 17 35.29 -12.33 10.11
N LEU A 18 34.86 -13.55 10.44
CA LEU A 18 33.47 -13.91 10.65
C LEU A 18 32.80 -12.76 11.38
N THR A 19 31.78 -12.18 10.73
CA THR A 19 30.73 -11.32 11.25
C THR A 19 30.92 -10.92 12.72
N PRO A 20 31.03 -9.62 13.08
CA PRO A 20 30.98 -9.23 14.49
C PRO A 20 29.84 -10.00 15.15
N LYS A 21 30.14 -10.75 16.23
CA LYS A 21 29.22 -11.68 16.90
C LYS A 21 27.80 -11.12 16.82
N THR A 22 26.94 -11.71 16.01
CA THR A 22 25.61 -11.17 15.68
C THR A 22 24.79 -10.85 16.93
N ASP A 23 25.06 -11.56 18.02
CA ASP A 23 24.48 -11.36 19.35
C ASP A 23 24.82 -10.01 20.01
N GLN A 24 25.88 -9.31 19.57
CA GLN A 24 26.22 -7.96 20.04
C GLN A 24 25.50 -6.86 19.24
N ILE A 25 25.00 -7.17 18.03
CA ILE A 25 24.34 -6.20 17.14
C ILE A 25 22.81 -6.30 17.21
N ILE A 26 22.28 -7.50 17.46
CA ILE A 26 20.84 -7.78 17.45
C ILE A 26 20.38 -8.25 18.82
N ASP A 27 19.64 -7.39 19.53
CA ASP A 27 18.99 -7.73 20.79
C ASP A 27 18.09 -8.99 20.62
N PRO A 28 18.41 -10.11 21.30
CA PRO A 28 17.66 -11.36 21.18
C PRO A 28 16.18 -11.21 21.58
N GLN A 29 15.85 -10.31 22.50
CA GLN A 29 14.46 -10.08 22.91
C GLN A 29 13.66 -9.38 21.81
N ARG A 30 14.23 -8.34 21.19
CA ARG A 30 13.64 -7.68 20.01
C ARG A 30 13.46 -8.66 18.86
N GLN A 31 14.43 -9.54 18.62
CA GLN A 31 14.34 -10.54 17.56
C GLN A 31 13.19 -11.54 17.81
N ARG A 32 12.99 -11.97 19.06
CA ARG A 32 11.86 -12.84 19.43
C ARG A 32 10.51 -12.16 19.21
N LYS A 33 10.36 -10.90 19.67
CA LYS A 33 9.15 -10.10 19.45
C LYS A 33 8.86 -9.90 17.96
N ALA A 34 9.88 -9.61 17.15
CA ALA A 34 9.74 -9.46 15.70
C ALA A 34 9.25 -10.75 15.03
N LYS A 35 9.80 -11.92 15.41
CA LYS A 35 9.36 -13.23 14.91
C LYS A 35 7.91 -13.54 15.29
N GLU A 36 7.51 -13.22 16.52
CA GLU A 36 6.14 -13.42 17.00
C GLU A 36 5.15 -12.52 16.24
N TYR A 37 5.44 -11.21 16.15
CA TYR A 37 4.64 -10.25 15.38
C TYR A 37 4.48 -10.69 13.93
N ALA A 38 5.58 -11.07 13.26
CA ALA A 38 5.55 -11.54 11.87
C ALA A 38 4.71 -12.82 11.71
N ARG A 39 4.77 -13.75 12.67
CA ARG A 39 3.97 -14.98 12.66
C ARG A 39 2.48 -14.66 12.77
N ILE A 40 2.09 -13.76 13.68
CA ILE A 40 0.69 -13.34 13.85
C ILE A 40 0.21 -12.65 12.57
N ARG A 41 0.98 -11.70 12.04
CA ARG A 41 0.64 -10.96 10.81
C ARG A 41 0.44 -11.89 9.61
N ARG A 42 1.29 -12.90 9.46
CA ARG A 42 1.15 -13.91 8.40
C ARG A 42 -0.12 -14.76 8.57
N ARG A 43 -0.48 -15.15 9.79
CA ARG A 43 -1.74 -15.87 10.05
C ARG A 43 -2.95 -15.00 9.69
N LEU A 44 -2.93 -13.73 10.10
CA LEU A 44 -3.99 -12.77 9.77
C LEU A 44 -4.13 -12.59 8.25
N PHE A 45 -3.02 -12.50 7.51
CA PHE A 45 -3.04 -12.45 6.05
C PHE A 45 -3.71 -13.69 5.43
N VAL A 46 -3.41 -14.90 5.93
CA VAL A 46 -4.05 -16.13 5.43
C VAL A 46 -5.54 -16.15 5.73
N VAL A 47 -5.95 -15.69 6.91
CA VAL A 47 -7.37 -15.58 7.29
C VAL A 47 -8.09 -14.57 6.40
N ASP A 48 -7.48 -13.41 6.14
CA ASP A 48 -8.02 -12.37 5.27
C ASP A 48 -8.21 -12.87 3.84
N LEU A 49 -7.20 -13.58 3.30
CA LEU A 49 -7.27 -14.22 2.00
C LEU A 49 -8.38 -15.28 1.93
N ALA A 50 -8.49 -16.13 2.96
CA ALA A 50 -9.53 -17.15 3.05
C ALA A 50 -10.92 -16.53 3.14
N LEU A 51 -11.08 -15.44 3.89
CA LEU A 51 -12.33 -14.70 4.00
C LEU A 51 -12.72 -14.06 2.65
N GLY A 52 -11.76 -13.46 1.94
CA GLY A 52 -11.98 -12.94 0.60
C GLY A 52 -12.43 -14.02 -0.39
N ALA A 53 -11.73 -15.16 -0.40
CA ALA A 53 -12.11 -16.30 -1.23
C ALA A 53 -13.51 -16.83 -0.87
N PHE A 54 -13.82 -16.93 0.42
CA PHE A 54 -15.13 -17.34 0.90
C PHE A 54 -16.24 -16.41 0.43
N VAL A 55 -16.06 -15.08 0.53
CA VAL A 55 -17.04 -14.10 0.05
C VAL A 55 -17.27 -14.24 -1.46
N LEU A 56 -16.19 -14.38 -2.24
CA LEU A 56 -16.29 -14.58 -3.69
C LEU A 56 -17.04 -15.87 -4.04
N LEU A 57 -16.72 -16.98 -3.37
CA LEU A 57 -17.40 -18.27 -3.57
C LEU A 57 -18.87 -18.20 -3.14
N ALA A 58 -19.18 -17.51 -2.05
CA ALA A 58 -20.55 -17.30 -1.59
C ALA A 58 -21.37 -16.46 -2.60
N LEU A 59 -20.77 -15.42 -3.18
CA LEU A 59 -21.41 -14.63 -4.23
C LEU A 59 -21.63 -15.43 -5.53
N LEU A 60 -20.66 -16.27 -5.90
CA LEU A 60 -20.67 -17.06 -7.13
C LEU A 60 -21.62 -18.27 -7.05
N LEU A 61 -21.52 -19.05 -5.97
CA LEU A 61 -22.21 -20.33 -5.82
C LEU A 61 -23.49 -20.22 -4.97
N GLY A 62 -23.56 -19.24 -4.06
CA GLY A 62 -24.66 -19.11 -3.10
C GLY A 62 -25.91 -18.41 -3.65
N GLY A 63 -25.93 -18.01 -4.92
CA GLY A 63 -27.07 -17.31 -5.52
C GLY A 63 -27.31 -15.89 -4.98
N ILE A 64 -26.44 -15.38 -4.11
CA ILE A 64 -26.55 -14.04 -3.52
C ILE A 64 -26.44 -12.95 -4.60
N SER A 65 -25.54 -13.13 -5.58
CA SER A 65 -25.35 -12.18 -6.67
C SER A 65 -26.61 -11.99 -7.54
N PRO A 66 -27.23 -13.04 -8.11
CA PRO A 66 -28.47 -12.87 -8.89
C PRO A 66 -29.64 -12.37 -8.04
N TRP A 67 -29.74 -12.80 -6.76
CA TRP A 67 -30.75 -12.28 -5.85
C TRP A 67 -30.61 -10.77 -5.64
N LEU A 68 -29.40 -10.30 -5.30
CA LEU A 68 -29.11 -8.88 -5.08
C LEU A 68 -29.35 -8.04 -6.35
N LYS A 69 -28.93 -8.56 -7.51
CA LYS A 69 -29.24 -7.93 -8.81
C LYS A 69 -30.74 -7.77 -9.00
N GLY A 70 -31.54 -8.78 -8.68
CA GLY A 70 -33.00 -8.72 -8.76
C GLY A 70 -33.61 -7.63 -7.89
N GLN A 71 -33.13 -7.50 -6.65
CA GLN A 71 -33.58 -6.44 -5.74
C GLN A 71 -33.25 -5.04 -6.26
N ILE A 72 -32.04 -4.86 -6.81
CA ILE A 72 -31.61 -3.56 -7.35
C ILE A 72 -32.40 -3.18 -8.61
N LEU A 73 -32.64 -4.13 -9.51
CA LEU A 73 -33.42 -3.89 -10.73
C LEU A 73 -34.91 -3.62 -10.46
N ALA A 74 -35.41 -4.03 -9.29
CA ALA A 74 -36.76 -3.64 -8.84
C ALA A 74 -36.84 -2.16 -8.44
N ILE A 75 -35.72 -1.54 -8.07
CA ILE A 75 -35.63 -0.15 -7.61
C ILE A 75 -35.24 0.80 -8.73
N THR A 76 -34.41 0.35 -9.68
CA THR A 76 -33.93 1.21 -10.78
C THR A 76 -33.88 0.49 -12.13
N THR A 77 -34.23 1.23 -13.17
CA THR A 77 -34.10 0.83 -14.57
C THR A 77 -32.81 1.36 -15.22
N SER A 78 -32.13 2.31 -14.58
CA SER A 78 -30.89 2.90 -15.09
C SER A 78 -29.73 1.94 -14.86
N THR A 79 -29.08 1.50 -15.95
CA THR A 79 -27.99 0.53 -15.84
C THR A 79 -26.78 1.05 -15.06
N PRO A 80 -26.28 2.28 -15.28
CA PRO A 80 -25.19 2.82 -14.46
C PRO A 80 -25.58 2.86 -12.97
N LEU A 81 -26.79 3.32 -12.65
CA LEU A 81 -27.23 3.35 -11.25
C LEU A 81 -27.32 1.95 -10.64
N ALA A 82 -27.77 0.94 -11.39
CA ALA A 82 -27.81 -0.43 -10.92
C ALA A 82 -26.41 -1.01 -10.64
N VAL A 83 -25.43 -0.73 -11.51
CA VAL A 83 -24.03 -1.16 -11.33
C VAL A 83 -23.41 -0.47 -10.10
N ALA A 84 -23.59 0.85 -9.97
CA ALA A 84 -23.14 1.61 -8.82
C ALA A 84 -23.71 1.09 -7.49
N LEU A 85 -25.02 0.82 -7.43
CA LEU A 85 -25.67 0.29 -6.23
C LEU A 85 -25.20 -1.12 -5.91
N TYR A 86 -25.05 -1.98 -6.92
CA TYR A 86 -24.55 -3.34 -6.73
C TYR A 86 -23.13 -3.32 -6.16
N PHE A 87 -22.25 -2.50 -6.76
CA PHE A 87 -20.89 -2.30 -6.28
C PHE A 87 -20.87 -1.79 -4.84
N LEU A 88 -21.68 -0.79 -4.53
CA LEU A 88 -21.73 -0.19 -3.19
C LEU A 88 -22.16 -1.21 -2.13
N VAL A 89 -23.23 -1.98 -2.39
CA VAL A 89 -23.72 -2.99 -1.43
C VAL A 89 -22.66 -4.07 -1.19
N VAL A 90 -22.04 -4.59 -2.27
CA VAL A 90 -21.00 -5.61 -2.15
C VAL A 90 -19.77 -5.07 -1.43
N ALA A 91 -19.30 -3.87 -1.79
CA ALA A 91 -18.13 -3.25 -1.19
C ALA A 91 -18.33 -2.93 0.30
N VAL A 92 -19.48 -2.36 0.67
CA VAL A 92 -19.81 -2.06 2.07
C VAL A 92 -20.01 -3.35 2.86
N GLY A 93 -20.67 -4.36 2.30
CA GLY A 93 -20.83 -5.67 2.94
C GLY A 93 -19.49 -6.37 3.18
N TYR A 94 -18.57 -6.30 2.22
CA TYR A 94 -17.23 -6.84 2.35
C TYR A 94 -16.39 -6.09 3.40
N GLU A 95 -16.44 -4.75 3.40
CA GLU A 95 -15.78 -3.93 4.42
C GLU A 95 -16.32 -4.25 5.82
N ALA A 96 -17.64 -4.37 5.98
CA ALA A 96 -18.26 -4.71 7.27
C ALA A 96 -17.80 -6.08 7.79
N LEU A 97 -17.66 -7.06 6.89
CA LEU A 97 -17.22 -8.41 7.25
C LEU A 97 -15.71 -8.46 7.63
N THR A 98 -14.88 -7.72 6.91
CA THR A 98 -13.43 -7.64 7.16
C THR A 98 -13.06 -6.66 8.26
N PHE A 99 -13.97 -5.77 8.66
CA PHE A 99 -13.73 -4.71 9.63
C PHE A 99 -13.13 -5.21 10.96
N PRO A 100 -13.63 -6.27 11.61
CA PRO A 100 -13.05 -6.76 12.87
C PRO A 100 -11.60 -7.24 12.71
N LEU A 101 -11.33 -7.96 11.61
CA LEU A 101 -9.99 -8.46 11.29
C LEU A 101 -9.02 -7.32 10.96
N SER A 102 -9.49 -6.33 10.20
CA SER A 102 -8.72 -5.12 9.86
C SER A 102 -8.40 -4.28 11.10
N THR A 103 -9.33 -4.20 12.06
CA THR A 103 -9.13 -3.49 13.33
C THR A 103 -8.09 -4.20 14.18
N TYR A 104 -8.16 -5.53 14.29
CA TYR A 104 -7.16 -6.28 15.03
C TYR A 104 -5.78 -6.17 14.40
N SER A 105 -5.67 -6.40 13.08
CA SER A 105 -4.40 -6.39 12.36
C SER A 105 -3.77 -5.00 12.21
N GLY A 106 -4.60 -3.97 12.03
CA GLY A 106 -4.17 -2.60 11.73
C GLY A 106 -4.07 -1.69 12.96
N PHE A 107 -4.86 -1.94 14.01
CA PHE A 107 -4.84 -1.14 15.23
C PHE A 107 -4.30 -1.93 16.42
N VAL A 108 -4.97 -3.01 16.83
CA VAL A 108 -4.65 -3.70 18.10
C VAL A 108 -3.24 -4.31 18.09
N LEU A 109 -2.89 -5.02 17.02
CA LEU A 109 -1.62 -5.74 16.93
C LEU A 109 -0.41 -4.79 16.90
N PRO A 110 -0.34 -3.72 16.08
CA PRO A 110 0.76 -2.76 16.13
C PRO A 110 0.92 -2.09 17.49
N HIS A 111 -0.18 -1.73 18.17
CA HIS A 111 -0.13 -1.14 19.51
C HIS A 111 0.44 -2.10 20.56
N ARG A 112 0.06 -3.39 20.50
CA ARG A 112 0.60 -4.42 21.40
C ARG A 112 2.12 -4.54 21.33
N TYR A 113 2.71 -4.24 20.17
CA TYR A 113 4.16 -4.29 19.96
C TYR A 113 4.84 -2.92 20.00
N GLY A 114 4.13 -1.85 20.36
CA GLY A 114 4.69 -0.49 20.42
C GLY A 114 5.09 0.09 19.05
N LEU A 115 4.51 -0.43 17.98
CA LEU A 115 4.79 -0.02 16.59
C LEU A 115 3.85 1.09 16.10
N SER A 116 2.78 1.36 16.84
CA SER A 116 1.81 2.41 16.55
C SER A 116 1.72 3.41 17.69
N THR A 117 1.65 4.69 17.33
CA THR A 117 1.40 5.85 18.20
C THR A 117 0.01 6.44 17.92
N GLN A 118 -0.72 5.90 16.94
CA GLN A 118 -1.98 6.45 16.48
C GLN A 118 -3.13 6.22 17.48
N THR A 119 -3.91 7.25 17.79
CA THR A 119 -5.13 7.08 18.61
C THR A 119 -6.25 6.38 17.83
N LEU A 120 -7.17 5.71 18.53
CA LEU A 120 -8.30 5.03 17.90
C LEU A 120 -9.17 5.96 17.00
N PRO A 121 -9.52 7.19 17.41
CA PRO A 121 -10.29 8.10 16.56
C PRO A 121 -9.52 8.50 15.28
N ALA A 122 -8.22 8.77 15.41
CA ALA A 122 -7.38 9.11 14.26
C ALA A 122 -7.26 7.92 13.28
N TRP A 123 -7.12 6.71 13.81
CA TRP A 123 -7.10 5.48 13.02
C TRP A 123 -8.41 5.25 12.26
N LEU A 124 -9.55 5.42 12.94
CA LEU A 124 -10.87 5.25 12.32
C LEU A 124 -11.12 6.31 11.23
N LEU A 125 -10.70 7.55 11.45
CA LEU A 125 -10.80 8.62 10.47
C LEU A 125 -9.93 8.36 9.23
N ASP A 126 -8.72 7.85 9.41
CA ASP A 126 -7.87 7.41 8.29
C ASP A 126 -8.50 6.22 7.55
N ARG A 127 -9.07 5.26 8.27
CA ARG A 127 -9.77 4.12 7.69
C ARG A 127 -10.97 4.59 6.85
N ALA A 128 -11.77 5.52 7.35
CA ALA A 128 -12.90 6.10 6.65
C ALA A 128 -12.47 6.86 5.39
N LYS A 129 -11.43 7.72 5.47
CA LYS A 129 -10.85 8.40 4.29
C LYS A 129 -10.38 7.41 3.23
N GLY A 130 -9.68 6.36 3.66
CA GLY A 130 -9.21 5.30 2.77
C GLY A 130 -10.36 4.54 2.10
N ALA A 131 -11.40 4.19 2.87
CA ALA A 131 -12.59 3.52 2.36
C ALA A 131 -13.35 4.39 1.35
N LEU A 132 -13.56 5.69 1.65
CA LEU A 132 -14.22 6.62 0.73
C LEU A 132 -13.42 6.81 -0.57
N LEU A 133 -12.10 6.93 -0.47
CA LEU A 133 -11.23 7.01 -1.64
C LEU A 133 -11.32 5.73 -2.49
N ALA A 134 -11.24 4.56 -1.85
CA ALA A 134 -11.35 3.27 -2.52
C ALA A 134 -12.72 3.07 -3.19
N LEU A 135 -13.80 3.47 -2.51
CA LEU A 135 -15.16 3.44 -3.06
C LEU A 135 -15.29 4.37 -4.27
N GLY A 136 -14.80 5.61 -4.17
CA GLY A 136 -14.88 6.57 -5.28
C GLY A 136 -14.09 6.12 -6.51
N LEU A 137 -12.83 5.70 -6.32
CA LEU A 137 -12.00 5.22 -7.44
C LEU A 137 -12.52 3.89 -8.00
N GLY A 138 -12.97 2.99 -7.13
CA GLY A 138 -13.58 1.70 -7.52
C GLY A 138 -14.86 1.89 -8.31
N LEU A 139 -15.71 2.85 -7.92
CA LEU A 139 -16.94 3.18 -8.62
C LEU A 139 -16.66 3.71 -10.04
N VAL A 140 -15.71 4.66 -10.18
CA VAL A 140 -15.30 5.14 -11.51
C VAL A 140 -14.76 3.98 -12.35
N GLY A 141 -13.91 3.13 -11.76
CA GLY A 141 -13.35 1.97 -12.44
C GLY A 141 -14.42 1.01 -12.95
N ILE A 142 -15.35 0.59 -12.09
CA ILE A 142 -16.37 -0.40 -12.47
C ILE A 142 -17.35 0.16 -13.51
N GLU A 143 -17.72 1.45 -13.41
CA GLU A 143 -18.58 2.10 -14.40
C GLU A 143 -17.91 2.17 -15.78
N VAL A 144 -16.63 2.57 -15.83
CA VAL A 144 -15.88 2.62 -17.09
C VAL A 144 -15.76 1.22 -17.70
N VAL A 145 -15.40 0.21 -16.89
CA VAL A 145 -15.29 -1.18 -17.38
C VAL A 145 -16.64 -1.68 -17.89
N HIS A 146 -17.71 -1.47 -17.13
CA HIS A 146 -19.04 -1.90 -17.52
C HIS A 146 -19.55 -1.19 -18.78
N TYR A 147 -19.28 0.12 -18.91
CA TYR A 147 -19.57 0.88 -20.11
C TYR A 147 -18.82 0.34 -21.33
N LEU A 148 -17.50 0.12 -21.22
CA LEU A 148 -16.69 -0.42 -22.30
C LEU A 148 -17.13 -1.82 -22.72
N LEU A 149 -17.49 -2.66 -21.75
CA LEU A 149 -18.02 -4.00 -21.99
C LEU A 149 -19.32 -3.95 -22.83
N ARG A 150 -20.20 -2.99 -22.55
CA ARG A 150 -21.45 -2.80 -23.31
C ARG A 150 -21.23 -2.18 -24.68
N ALA A 151 -20.38 -1.16 -24.77
CA ALA A 151 -20.19 -0.38 -25.99
C ALA A 151 -19.29 -1.08 -27.01
N PHE A 152 -18.28 -1.83 -26.54
CA PHE A 152 -17.28 -2.48 -27.39
C PHE A 152 -17.07 -3.96 -27.02
N PRO A 153 -18.08 -4.85 -27.12
CA PRO A 153 -18.02 -6.22 -26.59
C PRO A 153 -16.90 -7.11 -27.14
N GLN A 154 -16.33 -6.80 -28.31
CA GLN A 154 -15.23 -7.58 -28.90
C GLN A 154 -13.84 -7.12 -28.41
N VAL A 155 -13.70 -5.85 -28.03
CA VAL A 155 -12.40 -5.23 -27.70
C VAL A 155 -12.37 -4.55 -26.33
N TRP A 156 -13.43 -4.69 -25.51
CA TRP A 156 -13.56 -4.05 -24.21
C TRP A 156 -12.36 -4.34 -23.31
N TRP A 157 -11.85 -5.57 -23.31
CA TRP A 157 -10.72 -5.98 -22.47
C TRP A 157 -9.45 -5.19 -22.82
N LEU A 158 -9.24 -4.89 -24.11
CA LEU A 158 -8.10 -4.11 -24.58
C LEU A 158 -8.26 -2.64 -24.19
N LEU A 159 -9.46 -2.07 -24.40
CA LEU A 159 -9.77 -0.70 -24.01
C LEU A 159 -9.68 -0.50 -22.49
N THR A 160 -10.16 -1.47 -21.71
CA THR A 160 -10.02 -1.52 -20.26
C THR A 160 -8.55 -1.61 -19.84
N ALA A 161 -7.74 -2.45 -20.50
CA ALA A 161 -6.31 -2.54 -20.21
C ALA A 161 -5.59 -1.20 -20.46
N VAL A 162 -5.88 -0.53 -21.59
CA VAL A 162 -5.35 0.80 -21.90
C VAL A 162 -5.81 1.83 -20.85
N PHE A 163 -7.09 1.82 -20.48
CA PHE A 163 -7.63 2.68 -19.44
C PHE A 163 -6.91 2.45 -18.09
N ILE A 164 -6.80 1.21 -17.62
CA ILE A 164 -6.13 0.86 -16.36
C ILE A 164 -4.65 1.27 -16.38
N LEU A 165 -3.95 1.05 -17.50
CA LEU A 165 -2.56 1.45 -17.68
C LEU A 165 -2.42 2.97 -17.53
N PHE A 166 -3.20 3.73 -18.31
CA PHE A 166 -3.19 5.18 -18.27
C PHE A 166 -3.56 5.70 -16.87
N PHE A 167 -4.65 5.17 -16.29
CA PHE A 167 -5.13 5.54 -14.97
C PHE A 167 -4.08 5.26 -13.89
N THR A 168 -3.37 4.13 -13.96
CA THR A 168 -2.30 3.78 -13.01
C THR A 168 -1.10 4.73 -13.14
N ILE A 169 -0.70 5.11 -14.35
CA ILE A 169 0.38 6.09 -14.56
C ILE A 169 -0.01 7.45 -13.96
N VAL A 170 -1.22 7.92 -14.27
CA VAL A 170 -1.77 9.18 -13.76
C VAL A 170 -1.85 9.14 -12.24
N LEU A 171 -2.46 8.10 -11.68
CA LEU A 171 -2.62 7.95 -10.23
C LEU A 171 -1.26 7.83 -9.54
N SER A 172 -0.28 7.13 -10.11
CA SER A 172 1.07 7.03 -9.53
C SER A 172 1.81 8.37 -9.53
N ASN A 173 1.55 9.22 -10.53
CA ASN A 173 2.09 10.57 -10.57
C ASN A 173 1.41 11.51 -9.56
N LEU A 174 0.09 11.41 -9.45
CA LEU A 174 -0.75 12.28 -8.62
C LEU A 174 -0.83 11.84 -7.15
N ALA A 175 -0.66 10.56 -6.83
CA ALA A 175 -0.84 10.02 -5.48
C ALA A 175 0.04 10.72 -4.43
N PRO A 176 1.34 10.99 -4.65
CA PRO A 176 2.16 11.72 -3.69
C PRO A 176 1.71 13.17 -3.46
N ILE A 177 0.94 13.74 -4.39
CA ILE A 177 0.49 15.15 -4.36
C ILE A 177 -0.93 15.27 -3.82
N LEU A 178 -1.83 14.36 -4.19
CA LEU A 178 -3.24 14.45 -3.87
C LEU A 178 -3.66 13.50 -2.77
N ILE A 179 -3.14 12.27 -2.77
CA ILE A 179 -3.58 11.22 -1.85
C ILE A 179 -2.76 11.26 -0.57
N LEU A 180 -1.43 11.32 -0.68
CA LEU A 180 -0.54 11.28 0.48
C LEU A 180 -0.82 12.40 1.49
N PRO A 181 -1.08 13.67 1.08
CA PRO A 181 -1.38 14.75 2.03
C PRO A 181 -2.71 14.58 2.79
N LEU A 182 -3.63 13.72 2.32
CA LEU A 182 -4.87 13.43 3.05
C LEU A 182 -4.62 12.67 4.35
N PHE A 183 -3.51 11.94 4.40
CA PHE A 183 -3.13 11.08 5.50
C PHE A 183 -1.96 11.63 6.31
N PHE A 184 -1.03 12.34 5.68
CA PHE A 184 0.19 12.82 6.31
C PHE A 184 0.47 14.28 6.02
N ARG A 185 1.10 14.95 6.97
CA ARG A 185 1.68 16.28 6.76
C ARG A 185 3.06 16.11 6.15
N LEU A 186 3.29 16.86 5.08
CA LEU A 186 4.57 16.95 4.39
C LEU A 186 5.08 18.37 4.53
N THR A 187 6.29 18.51 5.07
CA THR A 187 6.98 19.80 5.19
C THR A 187 8.33 19.72 4.49
N PRO A 188 8.88 20.82 3.97
CA PRO A 188 10.28 20.85 3.53
C PRO A 188 11.20 20.42 4.67
N LEU A 189 12.28 19.70 4.36
CA LEU A 189 13.29 19.34 5.35
C LEU A 189 14.04 20.60 5.81
N GLU A 190 14.14 20.81 7.12
CA GLU A 190 14.75 22.02 7.72
C GLU A 190 16.29 21.99 7.68
N ASP A 191 16.91 20.81 7.76
CA ASP A 191 18.36 20.64 7.74
C ASP A 191 18.92 20.85 6.32
N GLU A 192 19.39 22.07 6.06
CA GLU A 192 19.95 22.45 4.76
C GLU A 192 21.19 21.65 4.36
N GLU A 193 22.04 21.23 5.31
CA GLU A 193 23.22 20.43 5.03
C GLU A 193 22.82 19.03 4.54
N LEU A 194 21.86 18.40 5.23
CA LEU A 194 21.32 17.11 4.83
C LEU A 194 20.59 17.18 3.48
N VAL A 195 19.84 18.26 3.22
CA VAL A 195 19.23 18.52 1.91
C VAL A 195 20.30 18.52 0.81
N GLN A 196 21.37 19.30 0.97
CA GLN A 196 22.44 19.40 -0.04
C GLN A 196 23.10 18.04 -0.29
N ARG A 197 23.39 17.28 0.76
CA ARG A 197 23.99 15.93 0.66
C ARG A 197 23.08 14.96 -0.09
N LEU A 198 21.78 14.99 0.17
CA LEU A 198 20.79 14.13 -0.50
C LEU A 198 20.59 14.53 -1.96
N MET A 199 20.58 15.83 -2.27
CA MET A 199 20.50 16.33 -3.64
C MET A 199 21.74 15.91 -4.45
N ALA A 200 22.93 16.07 -3.90
CA ALA A 200 24.18 15.63 -4.53
C ALA A 200 24.20 14.09 -4.77
N LEU A 201 23.65 13.31 -3.83
CA LEU A 201 23.50 11.86 -4.01
C LEU A 201 22.53 11.53 -5.15
N ALA A 202 21.40 12.23 -5.24
CA ALA A 202 20.43 12.05 -6.31
C ALA A 202 21.02 12.39 -7.69
N GLU A 203 21.82 13.45 -7.78
CA GLU A 203 22.55 13.83 -9.01
C GLU A 203 23.56 12.77 -9.43
N ARG A 204 24.35 12.24 -8.48
CA ARG A 204 25.28 11.12 -8.74
C ARG A 204 24.55 9.88 -9.24
N ALA A 205 23.35 9.61 -8.71
CA ALA A 205 22.46 8.55 -9.16
C ALA A 205 21.67 8.89 -10.44
N ARG A 206 22.00 10.01 -11.12
CA ARG A 206 21.32 10.53 -12.33
C ARG A 206 19.80 10.63 -12.18
N THR A 207 19.35 10.93 -10.96
CA THR A 207 17.93 11.00 -10.59
C THR A 207 17.58 12.44 -10.28
N ARG A 208 16.72 13.05 -11.11
CA ARG A 208 16.16 14.38 -10.82
C ARG A 208 15.10 14.27 -9.73
N VAL A 209 15.26 15.02 -8.65
CA VAL A 209 14.29 15.13 -7.55
C VAL A 209 13.93 16.59 -7.37
N ARG A 210 12.65 16.86 -7.11
CA ARG A 210 12.13 18.22 -6.95
C ARG A 210 12.51 18.85 -5.60
N GLY A 211 12.81 18.02 -4.61
CA GLY A 211 13.20 18.44 -3.28
C GLY A 211 13.18 17.29 -2.28
N VAL A 212 13.55 17.62 -1.05
CA VAL A 212 13.57 16.74 0.11
C VAL A 212 12.54 17.23 1.13
N PHE A 213 11.71 16.33 1.61
CA PHE A 213 10.59 16.62 2.50
C PHE A 213 10.63 15.71 3.72
N THR A 214 10.15 16.21 4.84
CA THR A 214 9.84 15.43 6.03
C THR A 214 8.37 15.03 6.01
N ILE A 215 8.09 13.77 6.34
CA ILE A 215 6.74 13.23 6.54
C ILE A 215 6.55 12.91 8.03
N ASN A 216 5.41 13.28 8.59
CA ASN A 216 5.10 13.11 10.00
C ASN A 216 4.67 11.67 10.37
N LEU A 217 5.56 10.68 10.15
CA LEU A 217 5.29 9.28 10.46
C LEU A 217 5.08 9.03 11.97
N SER A 218 5.74 9.82 12.82
CA SER A 218 5.63 9.76 14.28
C SER A 218 4.20 9.89 14.80
N SER A 219 3.31 10.53 14.03
CA SER A 219 1.89 10.66 14.35
C SER A 219 1.12 9.34 14.27
N LYS A 220 1.70 8.30 13.65
CA LYS A 220 1.06 6.99 13.46
C LYS A 220 1.92 5.82 13.86
N THR A 221 3.23 5.89 13.66
CA THR A 221 4.14 4.76 13.87
C THR A 221 5.48 5.20 14.46
N THR A 222 6.13 4.28 15.15
CA THR A 222 7.51 4.42 15.62
C THR A 222 8.52 3.92 14.58
N ALA A 223 8.05 3.39 13.45
CA ALA A 223 8.92 2.85 12.41
C ALA A 223 9.64 3.97 11.65
N ALA A 224 10.96 3.83 11.54
CA ALA A 224 11.80 4.60 10.65
C ALA A 224 11.52 4.21 9.19
N ASN A 225 11.28 5.20 8.33
CA ASN A 225 11.11 4.97 6.89
C ASN A 225 11.55 6.17 6.07
N ALA A 226 12.04 5.89 4.86
CA ALA A 226 12.38 6.88 3.85
C ALA A 226 11.90 6.36 2.49
N ALA A 227 11.47 7.26 1.63
CA ALA A 227 10.98 6.88 0.32
C ALA A 227 11.35 7.91 -0.74
N LEU A 228 11.57 7.41 -1.95
CA LEU A 228 11.57 8.21 -3.16
C LEU A 228 10.21 8.04 -3.82
N MET A 229 9.38 9.09 -3.82
CA MET A 229 8.00 9.00 -4.28
C MET A 229 7.76 9.90 -5.49
N GLY A 230 6.84 9.51 -6.37
CA GLY A 230 6.46 10.26 -7.58
C GLY A 230 7.22 9.86 -8.83
N LEU A 231 6.75 10.37 -9.97
CA LEU A 231 7.23 10.03 -11.31
C LEU A 231 7.60 11.29 -12.09
N GLY A 232 8.70 11.23 -12.84
CA GLY A 232 9.19 12.36 -13.63
C GLY A 232 9.33 13.62 -12.79
N ASN A 233 8.55 14.65 -13.12
CA ASN A 233 8.62 15.98 -12.52
C ASN A 233 8.03 16.09 -11.10
N THR A 234 7.39 15.04 -10.59
CA THR A 234 6.82 15.02 -9.22
C THR A 234 7.69 14.25 -8.22
N ARG A 235 8.79 13.66 -8.70
CA ARG A 235 9.71 12.84 -7.92
C ARG A 235 10.32 13.65 -6.78
N ARG A 236 10.25 13.14 -5.54
CA ARG A 236 10.73 13.80 -4.33
C ARG A 236 11.27 12.78 -3.32
N ILE A 237 12.25 13.18 -2.53
CA ILE A 237 12.75 12.40 -1.40
C ILE A 237 11.91 12.74 -0.17
N VAL A 238 11.45 11.72 0.54
CA VAL A 238 10.59 11.87 1.72
C VAL A 238 11.21 11.09 2.88
N LEU A 239 11.49 11.77 3.98
CA LEU A 239 12.09 11.20 5.19
C LEU A 239 11.08 11.22 6.34
N GLY A 240 10.94 10.10 7.04
CA GLY A 240 10.20 10.07 8.30
C GLY A 240 10.87 10.91 9.37
N ASP A 241 10.08 11.69 10.11
CA ASP A 241 10.49 12.32 11.37
C ASP A 241 10.90 11.32 12.46
N THR A 242 10.65 10.03 12.26
CA THR A 242 11.10 8.92 13.12
C THR A 242 12.55 8.48 12.85
N LEU A 243 13.25 9.08 11.88
CA LEU A 243 14.63 8.71 11.51
C LEU A 243 15.72 9.40 12.33
N TYR A 244 15.41 10.51 13.01
CA TYR A 244 16.38 11.33 13.73
C TYR A 244 15.87 11.73 15.11
#